data_AF-A0A4Y2FXK0-F1
#
_entry.id   AF-A0A4Y2FXK0-F1
#
_cell.length_a   1.000
_cell.length_b   1.000
_cell.length_c   1.000
_cell.angle_alpha   90.00
_cell.angle_beta   90.00
_cell.angle_gamma   90.00
#
_symmetry.space_group_name_H-M   'P 1'
#
loop_
_entity.id
_entity.type
_entity.pdbx_description
1 polymer ?
#
loop_
_entity_poly.entity_id
_entity_poly.type
_entity_poly.pdbx_seq_one_letter_code
_entity_poly.pdbx_strand_id
1 'polypeptide(L)'
;MLCVKFQNEGFVVKQAEEYVDYLIIKSALEIEKRSQCVVVVGEDIDLLVITAASTNSQNIFFLKPGRGQGCTNSLEDSIITNLANQEAEIDIRMEEIILEVDLEEEYQKVQVEESDSKQIDINDYD
;
A
#
# COMPACT_ATOMS: atom_id res chain seq x y z
N MET A 1 -22.64 -5.46 0.33
CA MET A 1 -21.36 -4.77 0.02
C MET A 1 -20.27 -5.82 -0.13
N LEU A 2 -19.29 -5.62 -1.02
CA LEU A 2 -18.28 -6.65 -1.34
C LEU A 2 -17.40 -7.01 -0.12
N CYS A 3 -17.06 -6.03 0.72
CA CYS A 3 -16.34 -6.23 1.97
C CYS A 3 -17.04 -7.25 2.90
N VAL A 4 -18.36 -7.16 3.06
CA VAL A 4 -19.14 -8.08 3.90
C VAL A 4 -19.08 -9.51 3.35
N LYS A 5 -19.05 -9.69 2.02
CA LYS A 5 -18.91 -11.02 1.42
C LYS A 5 -17.54 -11.61 1.74
N PHE A 6 -16.46 -10.85 1.55
CA PHE A 6 -15.11 -11.32 1.86
C PHE A 6 -14.92 -11.62 3.35
N GLN A 7 -15.47 -10.78 4.22
CA GLN A 7 -15.45 -11.03 5.67
C GLN A 7 -16.20 -12.32 6.03
N ASN A 8 -17.37 -12.58 5.42
CA ASN A 8 -18.13 -13.82 5.64
C ASN A 8 -17.39 -15.07 5.13
N GLU A 9 -16.57 -14.93 4.09
CA GLU A 9 -15.69 -15.99 3.58
C GLU A 9 -14.38 -16.12 4.40
N GLY A 10 -14.25 -15.37 5.50
CA GLY A 10 -13.10 -15.45 6.41
C GLY A 10 -11.88 -14.62 6.00
N PHE A 11 -12.00 -13.78 4.97
CA PHE A 11 -10.92 -12.88 4.58
C PHE A 11 -10.84 -11.66 5.50
N VAL A 12 -9.61 -11.24 5.81
CA VAL A 12 -9.34 -9.95 6.43
C VAL A 12 -9.52 -8.87 5.37
N VAL A 13 -10.45 -7.94 5.60
CA VAL A 13 -10.70 -6.82 4.69
C VAL A 13 -10.18 -5.54 5.32
N LYS A 14 -9.20 -4.91 4.66
CA LYS A 14 -8.71 -3.56 4.97
C LYS A 14 -9.26 -2.60 3.91
N GLN A 15 -9.78 -1.45 4.33
CA GLN A 15 -10.24 -0.38 3.43
C GLN A 15 -9.24 0.76 3.48
N ALA A 16 -8.84 1.30 2.32
CA ALA A 16 -7.97 2.46 2.25
C ALA A 16 -8.80 3.74 2.29
N GLU A 17 -8.35 4.73 3.06
CA GLU A 17 -8.96 6.07 3.07
C GLU A 17 -8.38 6.97 1.97
N GLU A 18 -7.09 6.82 1.67
CA GLU A 18 -6.37 7.69 0.73
C GLU A 18 -5.63 6.89 -0.36
N TYR A 19 -4.66 6.05 0.03
CA TYR A 19 -3.81 5.31 -0.92
C TYR A 19 -4.02 3.80 -0.84
N VAL A 20 -4.68 3.24 -1.86
CA VAL A 20 -4.92 1.79 -1.97
C VAL A 20 -3.61 1.03 -2.18
N ASP A 21 -2.71 1.55 -3.03
CA ASP A 21 -1.46 0.87 -3.37
C ASP A 21 -0.57 0.67 -2.15
N TYR A 22 -0.41 1.72 -1.34
CA TYR A 22 0.35 1.66 -0.08
C TYR A 22 -0.18 0.57 0.85
N LEU A 23 -1.51 0.47 1.00
CA LEU A 23 -2.13 -0.53 1.87
C LEU A 23 -1.90 -1.97 1.38
N ILE A 24 -1.89 -2.17 0.06
CA ILE A 24 -1.59 -3.46 -0.55
C ILE A 24 -0.12 -3.82 -0.32
N ILE A 25 0.82 -2.91 -0.60
CA ILE A 25 2.26 -3.14 -0.42
C ILE A 25 2.59 -3.42 1.04
N LYS A 26 2.04 -2.62 1.97
CA LYS A 26 2.21 -2.83 3.41
C LYS A 26 1.70 -4.21 3.84
N SER A 27 0.54 -4.62 3.31
CA SER A 27 -0.02 -5.95 3.62
C SER A 27 0.80 -7.09 3.00
N ALA A 28 1.34 -6.91 1.80
CA ALA A 28 2.25 -7.87 1.17
C ALA A 28 3.52 -8.06 2.00
N LEU A 29 4.10 -6.97 2.53
CA LEU A 29 5.26 -7.01 3.42
C LEU A 29 4.95 -7.70 4.76
N GLU A 30 3.77 -7.47 5.32
CA GLU A 30 3.32 -8.20 6.52
C GLU A 30 3.15 -9.71 6.27
N ILE A 31 2.66 -10.09 5.09
CA ILE A 31 2.49 -11.49 4.68
C ILE A 31 3.86 -12.13 4.46
N GLU A 32 4.79 -11.45 3.78
CA GLU A 32 6.16 -11.91 3.53
C GLU A 32 6.91 -12.26 4.82
N LYS A 33 6.78 -11.43 5.86
CA LYS A 33 7.37 -11.71 7.18
C LYS A 33 6.81 -12.97 7.85
N ARG A 34 5.57 -13.35 7.53
CA ARG A 34 4.88 -14.51 8.11
C ARG A 34 4.92 -15.75 7.21
N SER A 35 5.13 -15.56 5.92
CA SER A 35 4.98 -16.56 4.85
C SER A 35 6.03 -16.30 3.77
N GLN A 36 6.68 -17.35 3.27
CA GLN A 36 7.70 -17.22 2.22
C GLN A 36 7.13 -16.92 0.80
N CYS A 37 5.84 -16.57 0.72
CA CYS A 37 5.13 -16.41 -0.54
C CYS A 37 4.09 -15.29 -0.44
N VAL A 38 4.03 -14.47 -1.49
CA VAL A 38 3.07 -13.38 -1.65
C VAL A 38 2.28 -13.62 -2.93
N VAL A 39 0.95 -13.53 -2.85
CA VAL A 39 0.06 -13.58 -4.01
C VAL A 39 -0.71 -12.27 -4.08
N VAL A 40 -0.54 -11.54 -5.19
CA VAL A 40 -1.23 -10.28 -5.47
C VAL A 40 -2.24 -10.51 -6.58
N VAL A 41 -3.48 -10.08 -6.35
CA VAL A 41 -4.56 -10.15 -7.34
C VAL A 41 -4.92 -8.74 -7.76
N GLY A 42 -4.72 -8.39 -9.03
CA GLY A 42 -4.95 -7.03 -9.51
C GLY A 42 -4.84 -6.92 -11.03
N GLU A 43 -5.32 -5.80 -11.58
CA GLU A 43 -5.14 -5.51 -13.01
C GLU A 43 -3.84 -4.74 -13.29
N ASP A 44 -3.32 -4.01 -12.30
CA ASP A 44 -2.24 -3.04 -12.47
C ASP A 44 -0.86 -3.67 -12.38
N ILE A 45 -0.06 -3.49 -13.44
CA ILE A 45 1.30 -4.03 -13.52
C ILE A 45 2.22 -3.30 -12.53
N ASP A 46 1.99 -2.01 -12.31
CA ASP A 46 2.76 -1.21 -11.36
C ASP A 46 2.69 -1.82 -9.95
N LEU A 47 1.53 -2.40 -9.57
CA LEU A 47 1.37 -3.08 -8.29
C LEU A 47 2.27 -4.32 -8.16
N LEU A 48 2.43 -5.09 -9.24
CA LEU A 48 3.36 -6.21 -9.28
C LEU A 48 4.80 -5.72 -9.14
N VAL A 49 5.19 -4.72 -9.93
CA VAL A 49 6.56 -4.18 -9.93
C VAL A 49 6.91 -3.65 -8.55
N ILE A 50 6.02 -2.86 -7.95
CA ILE A 50 6.27 -2.28 -6.62
C ILE A 50 6.28 -3.38 -5.55
N THR A 51 5.40 -4.38 -5.61
CA THR A 51 5.41 -5.50 -4.65
C THR A 51 6.70 -6.33 -4.76
N ALA A 52 7.18 -6.56 -5.99
CA ALA A 52 8.44 -7.26 -6.23
C ALA A 52 9.65 -6.46 -5.76
N ALA A 53 9.65 -5.14 -5.92
CA ALA A 53 10.70 -4.27 -5.41
C ALA A 53 10.68 -4.12 -3.88
N SER A 54 9.50 -4.25 -3.26
CA SER A 54 9.31 -4.00 -1.82
C SER A 54 9.48 -5.23 -0.94
N THR A 55 9.47 -6.43 -1.50
CA THR A 55 9.53 -7.69 -0.73
C THR A 55 10.77 -8.49 -1.13
N ASN A 56 11.38 -9.18 -0.17
CA ASN A 56 12.53 -10.07 -0.46
C ASN A 56 12.06 -11.51 -0.78
N SER A 57 10.76 -11.71 -0.92
CA SER A 57 10.18 -13.01 -1.27
C SER A 57 10.61 -13.42 -2.67
N GLN A 58 11.25 -14.58 -2.77
CA GLN A 58 11.54 -15.20 -4.07
C GLN A 58 10.27 -15.76 -4.75
N ASN A 59 9.18 -15.93 -4.00
CA ASN A 59 7.92 -16.51 -4.48
C ASN A 59 6.79 -15.47 -4.50
N ILE A 60 6.77 -14.62 -5.52
CA ILE A 60 5.72 -13.62 -5.73
C ILE A 60 4.88 -14.05 -6.94
N PHE A 61 3.58 -14.19 -6.75
CA PHE A 61 2.63 -14.53 -7.81
C PHE A 61 1.67 -13.37 -8.07
N PHE A 62 1.46 -13.02 -9.33
CA PHE A 62 0.48 -12.01 -9.74
C PHE A 62 -0.65 -12.66 -10.52
N LEU A 63 -1.88 -12.49 -10.05
CA LEU A 63 -3.07 -13.00 -10.69
C LEU A 63 -3.86 -11.85 -11.28
N LYS A 64 -3.88 -11.76 -12.61
CA LYS A 64 -4.75 -10.82 -13.31
C LYS A 64 -6.11 -11.47 -13.54
N PRO A 65 -7.20 -10.98 -12.90
CA PRO A 65 -8.53 -11.50 -13.18
C PRO A 65 -8.89 -11.24 -14.65
N GLY A 66 -9.28 -12.30 -15.37
CA GLY A 66 -9.66 -12.18 -16.77
C GLY A 66 -10.93 -11.35 -16.93
N ARG A 67 -10.90 -10.32 -17.80
CA ARG A 67 -12.11 -9.69 -18.29
C ARG A 67 -12.77 -10.64 -19.27
N GLY A 68 -13.94 -11.18 -18.91
CA GLY A 68 -14.65 -12.14 -19.75
C GLY A 68 -14.98 -11.57 -21.13
N GLN A 69 -14.13 -11.84 -22.12
CA GLN A 69 -14.50 -11.87 -23.52
C GLN A 69 -14.40 -13.33 -23.95
N GLY A 70 -15.53 -13.90 -24.35
CA GLY A 70 -15.67 -15.33 -24.56
C GLY A 70 -14.69 -15.90 -25.60
N CYS A 71 -14.12 -17.05 -25.25
CA CYS A 71 -13.47 -18.04 -26.13
C CYS A 71 -12.14 -17.54 -26.75
N THR A 72 -10.97 -18.16 -26.61
CA THR A 72 -10.57 -19.55 -26.46
C THR A 72 -9.12 -19.55 -25.91
N ASN A 73 -8.78 -20.55 -25.10
CA ASN A 73 -7.43 -21.12 -24.94
C ASN A 73 -6.24 -20.15 -25.12
N SER A 74 -5.93 -19.34 -24.10
CA SER A 74 -4.57 -18.84 -23.94
C SER A 74 -4.19 -18.93 -22.47
N LEU A 75 -3.42 -19.98 -22.16
CA LEU A 75 -2.71 -20.17 -20.89
C LEU A 75 -1.41 -19.35 -20.88
N GLU A 76 -1.36 -18.19 -21.56
CA GLU A 76 -0.07 -17.55 -21.85
C GLU A 76 0.17 -16.21 -21.13
N ASP A 77 -0.82 -15.58 -20.50
CA ASP A 77 -0.65 -14.17 -20.09
C ASP A 77 -0.36 -13.91 -18.59
N SER A 78 0.02 -14.88 -17.75
CA SER A 78 0.29 -14.57 -16.32
C SER A 78 1.34 -15.42 -15.59
N ILE A 79 2.21 -16.14 -16.29
CA ILE A 79 3.34 -16.82 -15.62
C ILE A 79 4.64 -16.12 -16.01
N ILE A 80 4.96 -15.01 -15.34
CA ILE A 80 6.35 -14.53 -15.28
C ILE A 80 7.05 -15.32 -14.18
N THR A 81 7.63 -16.47 -14.56
CA THR A 81 8.54 -17.24 -13.70
C THR A 81 9.99 -16.77 -13.84
N ASN A 82 10.67 -16.71 -12.69
CA ASN A 82 12.10 -16.65 -12.44
C ASN A 82 12.85 -15.35 -12.80
N LEU A 83 13.04 -14.49 -11.77
CA LEU A 83 14.20 -13.61 -11.66
C LEU A 83 15.40 -14.39 -11.05
N ALA A 84 15.65 -15.63 -11.47
CA ALA A 84 16.65 -16.47 -10.82
C ALA A 84 18.11 -16.08 -11.13
N ASN A 85 18.42 -15.10 -12.00
CA ASN A 85 19.81 -14.89 -12.44
C ASN A 85 20.20 -13.42 -12.76
N GLN A 86 19.67 -12.42 -12.05
CA GLN A 86 20.32 -11.10 -12.07
C GLN A 86 20.72 -10.69 -10.66
N GLU A 87 21.95 -11.06 -10.29
CA GLU A 87 22.76 -10.33 -9.32
C GLU A 87 23.03 -8.93 -9.90
N ALA A 88 22.03 -8.07 -9.89
CA ALA A 88 22.24 -6.64 -9.91
C ALA A 88 21.98 -6.19 -8.48
N GLU A 89 23.05 -5.94 -7.72
CA GLU A 89 22.97 -5.15 -6.49
C GLU A 89 22.40 -3.78 -6.87
N ILE A 90 21.08 -3.65 -6.77
CA ILE A 90 20.42 -2.36 -6.79
C ILE A 90 20.67 -1.79 -5.39
N ASP A 91 21.78 -1.07 -5.24
CA ASP A 91 22.14 -0.31 -4.03
C ASP A 91 21.23 0.93 -3.93
N ILE A 92 19.94 0.71 -3.71
CA ILE A 92 19.05 1.76 -3.22
C ILE A 92 19.32 1.84 -1.72
N ARG A 93 20.16 2.82 -1.33
CA ARG A 93 20.45 3.13 0.07
C ARG A 93 19.13 3.32 0.84
N MET A 94 18.75 2.29 1.59
CA MET A 94 17.52 2.20 2.38
C MET A 94 17.37 3.35 3.39
N GLU A 95 18.47 4.02 3.74
CA GLU A 95 18.55 5.15 4.67
C GLU A 95 17.75 6.38 4.22
N GLU A 96 17.42 6.54 2.92
CA GLU A 96 16.73 7.76 2.43
C GLU A 96 15.21 7.57 2.28
N ILE A 97 14.71 6.32 2.23
CA ILE A 97 13.27 6.03 2.10
C ILE A 97 12.62 5.78 3.48
N ILE A 98 13.41 5.39 4.48
CA ILE A 98 12.90 5.09 5.84
C ILE A 98 12.86 6.34 6.74
N LEU A 99 13.39 7.49 6.32
CA LEU A 99 13.42 8.70 7.17
C LEU A 99 12.07 9.45 7.32
N GLU A 100 10.98 8.92 6.75
CA GLU A 100 9.63 9.49 6.95
C GLU A 100 8.69 8.56 7.74
N VAL A 101 9.20 7.43 8.27
CA VAL A 101 8.44 6.50 9.13
C VAL A 101 8.76 6.73 10.62
N ASP A 102 8.92 8.00 11.01
CA ASP A 102 8.92 8.44 12.42
C ASP A 102 7.94 9.62 12.63
N LEU A 103 6.81 9.63 11.91
CA LEU A 103 5.70 10.57 12.16
C LEU A 103 4.75 10.09 13.28
N GLU A 104 5.24 9.35 14.27
CA GLU A 104 4.42 8.93 15.43
C GLU A 104 4.48 9.92 16.61
N GLU A 105 5.17 11.08 16.52
CA GLU A 105 5.19 12.07 17.62
C GLU A 105 5.09 13.57 17.26
N GLU A 106 4.78 13.98 16.02
CA GLU A 106 4.63 15.44 15.73
C GLU A 106 3.43 15.86 14.86
N TYR A 107 2.27 15.22 15.02
CA TYR A 107 0.98 15.74 14.50
C TYR A 107 -0.07 16.04 15.59
N GLN A 108 0.37 16.24 16.84
CA GLN A 108 -0.47 16.77 17.94
C GLN A 108 0.04 18.09 18.55
N LYS A 109 0.81 18.89 17.81
CA LYS A 109 1.14 20.28 18.21
C LYS A 109 0.58 21.35 17.25
N VAL A 110 -0.56 21.06 16.62
CA VAL A 110 -1.23 22.02 15.71
C VAL A 110 -2.68 22.34 16.13
N GLN A 111 -3.22 21.80 17.23
CA GLN A 111 -4.57 22.16 17.71
C GLN A 111 -4.71 22.26 19.24
N VAL A 112 -3.81 22.98 19.90
CA VAL A 112 -4.08 23.48 21.25
C VAL A 112 -3.64 24.95 21.32
N GLU A 113 -4.63 25.82 21.51
CA GLU A 113 -4.56 27.25 21.88
C GLU A 113 -4.27 28.27 20.76
N GLU A 114 -5.11 28.28 19.72
CA GLU A 114 -5.62 29.56 19.22
C GLU A 114 -6.73 30.03 20.18
N SER A 115 -6.34 30.63 21.30
CA SER A 115 -7.26 31.34 22.18
C SER A 115 -6.59 32.54 22.85
N ASP A 116 -6.01 33.41 22.04
CA ASP A 116 -5.81 34.81 22.42
C ASP A 116 -6.96 35.63 21.83
N SER A 117 -8.10 35.59 22.51
CA SER A 117 -9.14 36.60 22.36
C SER A 117 -8.58 37.95 22.79
N LYS A 118 -7.89 38.64 21.88
CA LYS A 118 -7.57 40.06 22.03
C LYS A 118 -8.85 40.85 21.83
N GLN A 119 -9.41 41.28 22.96
CA GLN A 119 -10.44 42.29 23.07
C GLN A 119 -10.13 43.46 22.12
N ILE A 120 -10.96 43.64 21.10
CA ILE A 120 -10.94 44.82 20.25
C ILE A 120 -11.81 45.84 20.99
N ASP A 121 -11.18 46.77 21.70
CA ASP A 121 -11.87 47.96 22.21
C ASP A 121 -12.27 48.82 21.01
N ILE A 122 -13.57 48.85 20.75
CA ILE A 122 -14.21 49.77 19.80
C ILE A 122 -15.02 50.78 20.62
N ASN A 123 -14.55 52.03 20.52
CA ASN A 123 -15.02 53.32 21.05
C ASN A 123 -16.50 53.46 21.41
N ASP A 124 -16.81 54.30 22.41
CA ASP A 124 -17.59 55.52 22.14
C ASP A 124 -17.44 56.63 23.20
N TYR A 125 -17.51 57.86 22.69
CA TYR A 125 -17.51 59.14 23.40
C TYR A 125 -18.78 59.35 24.24
N ASP A 126 -18.64 59.98 25.41
CA ASP A 126 -19.54 61.02 25.94
C ASP A 126 -18.81 61.87 27.01
#